data_AF-A0A2A4UVS5-F1
#
_entry.id   AF-A0A2A4UVS5-F1
#
_cell.length_a   1.000
_cell.length_b   1.000
_cell.length_c   1.000
_cell.angle_alpha   90.00
_cell.angle_beta   90.00
_cell.angle_gamma   90.00
#
_symmetry.space_group_name_H-M   'P 1'
#
loop_
_entity.id
_entity.type
_entity.pdbx_description
1 polymer ?
#
loop_
_entity_poly.entity_id
_entity_poly.type
_entity_poly.pdbx_seq_one_letter_code
_entity_poly.pdbx_strand_id
1 'polypeptide(L)'
;MILRWRWRQKSGRWGCHGAIMTVISWCRAGRIICWIIFFIFEGFLMKRFYDKAVVVACAAGYLVQLDGREVKTPEKRQNLSPTKAMAEAIGQEWNDQGEKVIPDSMPIAKLQNTAIDRVETRRGDLIAELVKYAGTDLLCYRADFPEDLVRW
;
A
#
# COMPACT_ATOMS: atom_id res chain seq x y z
N MET A 1 -12.23 -44.49 -20.61
CA MET A 1 -10.94 -45.09 -21.04
C MET A 1 -10.01 -43.94 -21.41
N ILE A 2 -8.92 -43.79 -20.65
CA ILE A 2 -8.04 -42.60 -20.58
C ILE A 2 -7.10 -42.55 -21.79
N LEU A 3 -7.08 -41.44 -22.54
CA LEU A 3 -6.01 -41.13 -23.50
C LEU A 3 -4.92 -40.31 -22.80
N ARG A 4 -3.81 -41.00 -22.49
CA ARG A 4 -2.58 -40.47 -21.90
C ARG A 4 -1.54 -40.39 -23.00
N TRP A 5 -1.28 -39.19 -23.53
CA TRP A 5 -0.18 -38.97 -24.49
C TRP A 5 1.13 -38.66 -23.77
N ARG A 6 2.09 -39.56 -23.98
CA ARG A 6 3.45 -39.60 -23.44
C ARG A 6 4.38 -38.91 -24.44
N TRP A 7 5.00 -37.79 -24.07
CA TRP A 7 6.02 -37.12 -24.90
C TRP A 7 7.40 -37.78 -24.76
N ARG A 8 8.03 -38.07 -25.91
CA ARG A 8 9.39 -38.61 -26.06
C ARG A 8 10.28 -37.50 -26.64
N GLN A 9 11.33 -37.14 -25.92
CA GLN A 9 12.39 -36.20 -26.34
C GLN A 9 13.34 -36.85 -27.38
N LYS A 10 13.63 -36.13 -28.48
CA LYS A 10 14.82 -36.36 -29.31
C LYS A 10 15.43 -35.02 -29.75
N SER A 11 16.58 -34.74 -29.15
CA SER A 11 17.77 -33.98 -29.57
C SER A 11 17.82 -33.37 -30.99
N GLY A 12 18.25 -32.09 -31.07
CA GLY A 12 18.75 -31.48 -32.33
C GLY A 12 18.86 -29.95 -32.36
N ARG A 13 19.78 -29.37 -31.56
CA ARG A 13 20.50 -28.07 -31.67
C ARG A 13 20.58 -27.49 -33.13
N TRP A 14 20.34 -26.22 -33.51
CA TRP A 14 20.27 -24.88 -32.89
C TRP A 14 19.24 -23.97 -33.61
N GLY A 15 18.66 -23.00 -32.88
CA GLY A 15 17.95 -21.84 -33.43
C GLY A 15 17.35 -21.03 -32.29
N CYS A 16 17.90 -19.85 -32.03
CA CYS A 16 17.54 -18.97 -30.92
C CYS A 16 16.05 -18.60 -30.95
N HIS A 17 15.27 -19.04 -29.95
CA HIS A 17 14.19 -18.32 -29.26
C HIS A 17 13.44 -19.33 -28.35
N GLY A 18 13.41 -19.06 -27.03
CA GLY A 18 12.71 -19.92 -26.06
C GLY A 18 13.45 -20.11 -24.75
N ALA A 19 14.12 -19.05 -24.25
CA ALA A 19 14.90 -19.08 -23.02
C ALA A 19 14.02 -18.73 -21.82
N ILE A 20 13.48 -19.74 -21.14
CA ILE A 20 12.89 -19.58 -19.78
C ILE A 20 13.49 -20.57 -18.76
N MET A 21 14.19 -21.63 -19.19
CA MET A 21 14.61 -22.71 -18.28
C MET A 21 16.13 -22.85 -18.07
N THR A 22 16.93 -21.83 -18.41
CA THR A 22 18.41 -21.87 -18.24
C THR A 22 18.94 -20.76 -17.32
N VAL A 23 18.10 -20.11 -16.51
CA VAL A 23 18.54 -18.98 -15.66
C VAL A 23 18.84 -19.37 -14.21
N ILE A 24 18.47 -20.57 -13.76
CA ILE A 24 18.72 -21.00 -12.37
C ILE A 24 20.15 -21.56 -12.17
N SER A 25 20.82 -21.98 -13.25
CA SER A 25 22.19 -22.53 -13.20
C SER A 25 23.31 -21.47 -13.15
N TRP A 26 22.97 -20.19 -13.37
CA TRP A 26 23.96 -19.11 -13.53
C TRP A 26 24.09 -18.21 -12.29
N CYS A 27 23.87 -18.76 -11.10
CA CYS A 27 24.02 -18.03 -9.83
C CYS A 27 25.28 -18.47 -9.07
N ARG A 28 26.45 -18.49 -9.76
CA ARG A 28 27.75 -18.69 -9.09
C ARG A 28 28.87 -17.77 -9.58
N ALA A 29 28.58 -16.78 -10.42
CA ALA A 29 29.57 -15.79 -10.84
C ALA A 29 28.92 -14.43 -11.06
N GLY A 30 29.34 -13.41 -10.31
CA GLY A 30 29.21 -12.02 -10.75
C GLY A 30 27.97 -11.25 -10.30
N ARG A 31 27.98 -10.82 -9.03
CA ARG A 31 27.88 -9.41 -8.62
C ARG A 31 27.08 -8.49 -9.58
N ILE A 32 25.74 -8.60 -9.65
CA ILE A 32 24.83 -7.56 -10.21
C ILE A 32 23.37 -7.73 -9.74
N ILE A 33 22.91 -8.95 -9.40
CA ILE A 33 21.48 -9.22 -9.06
C ILE A 33 21.12 -8.91 -7.58
N CYS A 34 22.08 -8.49 -6.75
CA CYS A 34 21.78 -8.11 -5.35
C CYS A 34 20.99 -6.80 -5.23
N TRP A 35 21.02 -5.92 -6.25
CA TRP A 35 20.43 -4.58 -6.14
C TRP A 35 18.90 -4.53 -6.24
N ILE A 36 18.28 -5.40 -7.05
CA ILE A 36 16.83 -5.29 -7.31
C ILE A 36 15.98 -5.72 -6.11
N ILE A 37 16.46 -6.69 -5.32
CA ILE A 37 15.77 -7.14 -4.09
C ILE A 37 16.14 -6.23 -2.91
N PHE A 38 17.33 -5.63 -2.90
CA PHE A 38 17.73 -4.68 -1.85
C PHE A 38 16.98 -3.34 -1.94
N PHE A 39 16.49 -2.95 -3.13
CA PHE A 39 15.84 -1.66 -3.35
C PHE A 39 14.37 -1.57 -2.89
N ILE A 40 13.75 -2.68 -2.50
CA ILE A 40 12.31 -2.72 -2.19
C ILE A 40 12.03 -2.58 -0.67
N PHE A 41 13.04 -2.67 0.20
CA PHE A 41 12.81 -2.76 1.66
C PHE A 41 13.54 -1.71 2.53
N GLU A 42 14.44 -0.89 1.98
CA GLU A 42 14.93 0.30 2.69
C GLU A 42 14.14 1.53 2.22
N GLY A 43 13.01 1.78 2.89
CA GLY A 43 12.33 3.07 2.79
C GLY A 43 13.33 4.17 3.11
N PHE A 44 13.46 5.14 2.20
CA PHE A 44 14.29 6.32 2.38
C PHE A 44 13.69 7.19 3.51
N LEU A 45 13.91 6.77 4.75
CA LEU A 45 13.37 7.44 5.95
C LEU A 45 14.01 8.82 6.04
N MET A 46 13.23 9.84 5.73
CA MET A 46 13.69 11.22 5.78
C MET A 46 13.95 11.63 7.23
N LYS A 47 15.06 12.34 7.44
CA LYS A 47 15.33 12.99 8.72
C LYS A 47 14.22 14.02 9.00
N ARG A 48 13.78 14.10 10.26
CA ARG A 48 12.84 15.14 10.71
C ARG A 48 13.47 16.51 10.45
N PHE A 49 12.74 17.37 9.73
CA PHE A 49 13.19 18.70 9.32
C PHE A 49 12.42 19.84 10.01
N TYR A 50 11.49 19.49 10.90
CA TYR A 50 10.59 20.43 11.57
C TYR A 50 10.65 20.25 13.10
N ASP A 51 10.40 21.33 13.84
CA ASP A 51 10.35 21.32 15.30
C ASP A 51 8.95 21.00 15.80
N LYS A 52 7.89 21.64 15.28
CA LYS A 52 6.52 21.46 15.79
C LYS A 52 5.47 21.36 14.68
N ALA A 53 4.50 20.48 14.89
CA ALA A 53 3.28 20.38 14.11
C ALA A 53 2.12 21.06 14.87
N VAL A 54 1.47 22.02 14.22
CA VAL A 54 0.36 22.80 14.79
C VAL A 54 -0.86 22.70 13.89
N VAL A 55 -2.04 22.63 14.50
CA VAL A 55 -3.32 22.66 13.79
C VAL A 55 -3.80 24.09 13.65
N VAL A 56 -4.17 24.48 12.44
CA VAL A 56 -4.66 25.81 12.10
C VAL A 56 -6.06 25.69 11.49
N ALA A 57 -7.00 26.51 11.96
CA ALA A 57 -8.33 26.61 11.38
C ALA A 57 -8.28 27.45 10.09
N CYS A 58 -8.96 26.97 9.06
CA CYS A 58 -9.13 27.65 7.78
C CYS A 58 -10.61 27.71 7.40
N ALA A 59 -10.95 28.53 6.40
CA ALA A 59 -12.34 28.73 5.97
C ALA A 59 -13.08 27.43 5.60
N ALA A 60 -12.36 26.43 5.10
CA ALA A 60 -12.91 25.15 4.65
C ALA A 60 -12.73 23.98 5.63
N GLY A 61 -12.07 24.19 6.79
CA GLY A 61 -11.76 23.11 7.73
C GLY A 61 -10.50 23.37 8.55
N TYR A 62 -9.68 22.34 8.77
CA TYR A 62 -8.47 22.41 9.57
C TYR A 62 -7.27 21.88 8.78
N LEU A 63 -6.14 22.58 8.88
CA LEU A 63 -4.87 22.21 8.27
C LEU A 63 -3.83 21.93 9.34
N VAL A 64 -2.91 21.02 9.02
CA VAL A 64 -1.71 20.79 9.82
C VAL A 64 -0.54 21.53 9.19
N GLN A 65 0.17 22.31 10.00
CA GLN A 65 1.36 23.05 9.60
C GLN A 65 2.58 22.56 10.38
N LEU A 66 3.67 22.33 9.67
CA LEU A 66 5.00 22.01 10.22
C LEU A 66 5.82 23.30 10.20
N ASP A 67 6.12 23.86 11.37
CA ASP A 67 6.82 25.14 11.52
C ASP A 67 6.26 26.27 10.62
N GLY A 68 4.92 26.33 10.52
CA GLY A 68 4.20 27.31 9.70
C GLY A 68 4.06 26.95 8.21
N ARG A 69 4.58 25.81 7.76
CA ARG A 69 4.39 25.30 6.40
C ARG A 69 3.29 24.27 6.36
N GLU A 70 2.31 24.47 5.47
CA GLU A 70 1.21 23.52 5.27
C GLU A 70 1.70 22.15 4.81
N VAL A 71 1.20 21.09 5.46
CA VAL A 71 1.40 19.71 5.00
C VAL A 71 0.57 19.49 3.73
N LYS A 72 1.24 18.98 2.69
CA LYS A 72 0.60 18.62 1.42
C LYS A 72 0.58 17.11 1.24
N THR A 73 -0.40 16.63 0.48
CA THR A 73 -0.45 15.24 0.04
C THR A 73 0.64 14.97 -1.01
N PRO A 74 0.98 13.70 -1.29
CA PRO A 74 1.90 13.34 -2.37
C PRO A 74 1.55 13.95 -3.73
N GLU A 75 0.25 14.12 -4.04
CA GLU A 75 -0.22 14.80 -5.25
C GLU A 75 -0.27 16.34 -5.11
N LYS A 76 0.39 16.89 -4.09
CA LYS A 76 0.51 18.32 -3.80
C LYS A 76 -0.82 19.02 -3.49
N ARG A 77 -1.85 18.28 -3.09
CA ARG A 77 -3.11 18.83 -2.60
C ARG A 77 -3.01 19.25 -1.13
N GLN A 78 -3.92 20.11 -0.70
CA GLN A 78 -4.01 20.53 0.69
C GLN A 78 -4.50 19.35 1.54
N ASN A 79 -3.81 19.06 2.65
CA ASN A 79 -4.24 18.05 3.61
C ASN A 79 -5.34 18.64 4.53
N LEU A 80 -6.51 18.89 3.97
CA LEU A 80 -7.64 19.52 4.64
C LEU A 80 -8.45 18.49 5.43
N SER A 81 -8.50 18.65 6.74
CA SER A 81 -9.31 17.83 7.64
C SER A 81 -10.66 18.51 7.91
N PRO A 82 -11.80 17.78 7.84
CA PRO A 82 -13.12 18.35 8.07
C PRO A 82 -13.40 18.65 9.55
N THR A 83 -12.71 17.97 10.48
CA THR A 83 -12.91 18.13 11.93
C THR A 83 -11.61 18.48 12.62
N LYS A 84 -11.73 19.22 13.73
CA LYS A 84 -10.58 19.59 14.56
C LYS A 84 -9.88 18.37 15.15
N ALA A 85 -10.64 17.41 15.68
CA ALA A 85 -10.11 16.20 16.30
C ALA A 85 -9.27 15.37 15.33
N MET A 86 -9.68 15.27 14.05
CA MET A 86 -8.90 14.57 13.02
C MET A 86 -7.58 15.28 12.74
N ALA A 87 -7.60 16.61 12.60
CA ALA A 87 -6.40 17.40 12.40
C ALA A 87 -5.44 17.33 13.60
N GLU A 88 -5.98 17.33 14.83
CA GLU A 88 -5.20 17.18 16.06
C GLU A 88 -4.53 15.80 16.12
N ALA A 89 -5.25 14.74 15.77
CA ALA A 89 -4.66 13.39 15.70
C ALA A 89 -3.53 13.31 14.66
N ILE A 90 -3.72 13.90 13.47
CA ILE A 90 -2.65 13.98 12.46
C ILE A 90 -1.47 14.82 12.99
N GLY A 91 -1.74 15.96 13.61
CA GLY A 91 -0.70 16.80 14.21
C GLY A 91 0.08 16.09 15.31
N GLN A 92 -0.57 15.25 16.13
CA GLN A 92 0.08 14.38 17.11
C GLN A 92 1.00 13.37 16.42
N GLU A 93 0.54 12.66 15.39
CA GLU A 93 1.39 11.71 14.64
C GLU A 93 2.66 12.37 14.08
N TRP A 94 2.58 13.63 13.63
CA TRP A 94 3.74 14.40 13.19
C TRP A 94 4.65 14.81 14.37
N ASN A 95 4.09 15.23 15.50
CA ASN A 95 4.88 15.60 16.68
C ASN A 95 5.61 14.40 17.31
N ASP A 96 4.99 13.22 17.27
CA ASP A 96 5.49 11.97 17.86
C ASP A 96 6.65 11.34 17.06
N GLN A 97 6.99 11.87 15.88
CA GLN A 97 8.14 11.40 15.11
C GLN A 97 9.46 11.69 15.83
N GLY A 98 10.38 10.72 15.85
CA GLY A 98 11.71 10.91 16.42
C GLY A 98 12.67 11.64 15.47
N GLU A 99 13.90 11.13 15.36
CA GLU A 99 14.92 11.70 14.45
C GLU A 99 14.59 11.52 12.97
N LYS A 100 13.77 10.52 12.64
CA LYS A 100 13.35 10.18 11.28
C LYS A 100 11.82 10.10 11.23
N VAL A 101 11.26 10.52 10.10
CA VAL A 101 9.83 10.38 9.82
C VAL A 101 9.60 8.96 9.33
N ILE A 102 8.78 8.21 10.06
CA ILE A 102 8.44 6.81 9.76
C ILE A 102 6.98 6.76 9.27
N PRO A 103 6.73 6.60 7.96
CA PRO A 103 5.36 6.62 7.44
C PRO A 103 4.43 5.54 8.02
N ASP A 104 4.99 4.42 8.46
CA ASP A 104 4.22 3.32 9.05
C ASP A 104 3.70 3.64 10.47
N SER A 105 4.31 4.60 11.18
CA SER A 105 3.79 5.10 12.45
C SER A 105 2.75 6.21 12.29
N MET A 106 2.38 6.56 11.04
CA MET A 106 1.44 7.64 10.72
C MET A 106 0.19 7.15 9.96
N PRO A 107 -0.60 6.22 10.53
CA PRO A 107 -1.75 5.64 9.84
C PRO A 107 -2.83 6.67 9.48
N ILE A 108 -3.10 7.66 10.34
CA ILE A 108 -4.17 8.65 10.10
C ILE A 108 -3.75 9.60 8.99
N ALA A 109 -2.51 10.11 9.00
CA ALA A 109 -1.98 10.93 7.92
C ALA A 109 -1.98 10.17 6.57
N LYS A 110 -1.64 8.87 6.59
CA LYS A 110 -1.63 8.00 5.39
C LYS A 110 -3.04 7.78 4.83
N LEU A 111 -4.02 7.52 5.71
CA LEU A 111 -5.43 7.39 5.33
C LEU A 111 -5.97 8.69 4.75
N GLN A 112 -5.64 9.82 5.37
CA GLN A 112 -6.07 11.14 4.92
C GLN A 112 -5.49 11.49 3.54
N ASN A 113 -4.19 11.24 3.33
CA ASN A 113 -3.58 11.39 2.00
C ASN A 113 -4.30 10.52 0.96
N THR A 114 -4.66 9.29 1.30
CA THR A 114 -5.39 8.38 0.41
C THR A 114 -6.82 8.86 0.13
N ALA A 115 -7.50 9.38 1.15
CA ALA A 115 -8.86 9.89 1.04
C ALA A 115 -8.92 11.08 0.06
N ILE A 116 -8.00 12.02 0.20
CA ILE A 116 -7.87 13.16 -0.71
C ILE A 116 -7.42 12.67 -2.08
N ASP A 117 -6.29 11.96 -2.15
CA ASP A 117 -5.64 11.70 -3.43
C ASP A 117 -6.44 10.72 -4.32
N ARG A 118 -6.94 9.65 -3.72
CA ARG A 118 -7.54 8.53 -4.45
C ARG A 118 -9.06 8.46 -4.35
N VAL A 119 -9.61 8.74 -3.16
CA VAL A 119 -11.04 8.52 -2.91
C VAL A 119 -11.88 9.66 -3.44
N GLU A 120 -11.45 10.91 -3.24
CA GLU A 120 -12.22 12.09 -3.68
C GLU A 120 -12.47 12.09 -5.20
N THR A 121 -11.45 11.72 -5.99
CA THR A 121 -11.51 11.71 -7.46
C THR A 121 -12.36 10.57 -8.01
N ARG A 122 -12.48 9.44 -7.30
CA ARG A 122 -13.16 8.21 -7.75
C ARG A 122 -14.29 7.77 -6.84
N ARG A 123 -14.87 8.70 -6.07
CA ARG A 123 -15.82 8.38 -4.99
C ARG A 123 -17.01 7.55 -5.49
N GLY A 124 -17.59 7.93 -6.63
CA GLY A 124 -18.75 7.23 -7.21
C GLY A 124 -18.43 5.77 -7.58
N ASP A 125 -17.33 5.56 -8.28
CA ASP A 125 -16.87 4.22 -8.68
C ASP A 125 -16.57 3.35 -7.47
N LEU A 126 -15.89 3.90 -6.46
CA LEU A 126 -15.57 3.19 -5.22
C LEU A 126 -16.82 2.79 -4.46
N ILE A 127 -17.84 3.67 -4.39
CA ILE A 127 -19.13 3.31 -3.76
C ILE A 127 -19.79 2.16 -4.53
N ALA A 128 -19.82 2.22 -5.87
CA ALA A 128 -20.42 1.16 -6.68
C ALA A 128 -19.66 -0.18 -6.53
N GLU A 129 -18.33 -0.14 -6.45
CA GLU A 129 -17.51 -1.32 -6.16
C GLU A 129 -17.76 -1.87 -4.74
N LEU A 130 -17.84 -1.00 -3.73
CA LEU A 130 -18.12 -1.40 -2.34
C LEU A 130 -19.50 -2.04 -2.19
N VAL A 131 -20.53 -1.53 -2.87
CA VAL A 131 -21.88 -2.11 -2.83
C VAL A 131 -21.90 -3.56 -3.36
N LYS A 132 -21.03 -3.91 -4.31
CA LYS A 132 -20.93 -5.31 -4.79
C LYS A 132 -20.53 -6.28 -3.69
N TYR A 133 -19.70 -5.85 -2.73
CA TYR A 133 -19.31 -6.70 -1.59
C TYR A 133 -20.47 -7.03 -0.67
N ALA A 134 -21.52 -6.19 -0.60
CA ALA A 134 -22.72 -6.52 0.16
C ALA A 134 -23.44 -7.76 -0.42
N GLY A 135 -23.33 -8.01 -1.72
CA GLY A 135 -23.85 -9.22 -2.36
C GLY A 135 -23.03 -10.48 -2.12
N THR A 136 -21.76 -10.32 -1.73
CA THR A 136 -20.83 -11.42 -1.42
C THR A 136 -20.24 -11.29 -0.01
N ASP A 137 -21.06 -10.86 0.94
CA ASP A 137 -20.61 -10.62 2.31
C ASP A 137 -20.21 -11.95 2.98
N LEU A 138 -19.03 -11.99 3.60
CA LEU A 138 -18.54 -13.18 4.30
C LEU A 138 -19.47 -13.64 5.42
N LEU A 139 -20.22 -12.72 6.03
CA LEU A 139 -21.21 -13.05 7.06
C LEU A 139 -22.34 -13.94 6.52
N CYS A 140 -22.61 -13.88 5.22
CA CYS A 140 -23.64 -14.67 4.52
C CYS A 140 -23.13 -16.06 4.08
N TYR A 141 -21.82 -16.32 4.12
CA TYR A 141 -21.23 -17.62 3.79
C TYR A 141 -20.75 -18.32 5.06
N ARG A 142 -21.67 -19.04 5.71
CA ARG A 142 -21.36 -19.81 6.92
C ARG A 142 -20.75 -21.16 6.55
N ALA A 143 -19.89 -21.66 7.42
CA ALA A 143 -19.38 -23.02 7.31
C ALA A 143 -20.49 -24.02 7.68
N ASP A 144 -20.48 -25.18 7.04
CA ASP A 144 -21.40 -26.29 7.35
C ASP A 144 -20.79 -27.30 8.35
N PHE A 145 -19.47 -27.28 8.56
CA PHE A 145 -18.71 -28.17 9.45
C PHE A 145 -17.32 -27.56 9.77
N PRO A 146 -16.69 -27.85 10.94
CA PRO A 146 -17.18 -28.64 12.08
C PRO A 146 -18.26 -27.94 12.91
N GLU A 147 -19.05 -28.71 13.67
CA GLU A 147 -20.23 -28.22 14.41
C GLU A 147 -19.90 -27.04 15.35
N ASP A 148 -18.72 -27.04 15.96
CA ASP A 148 -18.23 -25.96 16.81
C ASP A 148 -18.07 -24.61 16.06
N LEU A 149 -17.78 -24.65 14.75
CA LEU A 149 -17.69 -23.46 13.89
C LEU A 149 -19.06 -23.00 13.36
N VAL A 150 -20.09 -23.85 13.42
CA VAL A 150 -21.45 -23.49 12.95
C VAL A 150 -22.22 -22.73 14.04
N ARG A 151 -22.02 -23.10 15.31
CA ARG A 151 -22.82 -22.63 16.46
C ARG A 151 -22.29 -21.39 17.19
N TRP A 152 -21.40 -20.61 16.55
CA TRP A 152 -20.73 -19.44 17.15
C TRP A 152 -21.66 -18.26 17.48
#